data_AF-A0A7J8NEN1-F1
#
_entry.id   AF-A0A7J8NEN1-F1
#
_cell.length_a   1.000
_cell.length_b   1.000
_cell.length_c   1.000
_cell.angle_alpha   90.00
_cell.angle_beta   90.00
_cell.angle_gamma   90.00
#
_symmetry.space_group_name_H-M   'P 1'
#
loop_
_entity.id
_entity.type
_entity.pdbx_description
1 polymer ?
#
loop_
_entity_poly.entity_id
_entity_poly.type
_entity_poly.pdbx_seq_one_letter_code
_entity_poly.pdbx_strand_id
1 'polypeptide(L)' 'DSEELKKLPLNSASAKGNLLSIKGSKDWWATVEWENEATRDAFLPSFKSLYA' A
#
# COMPACT_ATOMS: atom_id res chain seq x y z
N ASP A 1 1.24 21.03 -8.90
CA ASP A 1 0.93 19.61 -9.14
C ASP A 1 1.51 18.76 -8.04
N SER A 2 0.68 18.37 -7.08
CA SER A 2 1.02 17.34 -6.11
C SER A 2 0.45 16.06 -6.68
N GLU A 3 1.29 15.33 -7.39
CA GLU A 3 0.93 14.05 -8.01
C GLU A 3 0.38 13.13 -6.91
N GLU A 4 -0.93 12.92 -6.93
CA GLU A 4 -1.58 11.90 -6.12
C GLU A 4 -1.01 10.56 -6.57
N LEU A 5 0.00 10.10 -5.85
CA LEU A 5 0.69 8.85 -6.12
C LEU A 5 -0.29 7.70 -5.91
N LYS A 6 -1.03 7.36 -6.98
CA LYS A 6 -1.84 6.13 -7.09
C LYS A 6 -0.97 4.87 -6.94
N LYS A 7 0.34 5.01 -7.18
CA LYS A 7 1.36 4.02 -6.85
C LYS A 7 1.96 4.31 -5.49
N LEU A 8 1.95 3.30 -4.62
CA LEU A 8 2.73 3.37 -3.39
C LEU A 8 4.21 3.61 -3.74
N PRO A 9 4.88 4.61 -3.13
CA PRO A 9 6.32 4.84 -3.32
C PRO A 9 7.20 3.76 -2.65
N LEU A 10 6.61 2.61 -2.30
CA LEU A 10 7.23 1.51 -1.60
C LEU A 10 7.63 0.46 -2.63
N ASN A 11 8.87 0.52 -3.09
CA ASN A 11 9.46 -0.63 -3.76
C ASN A 11 9.54 -1.79 -2.73
N SER A 12 9.25 -3.02 -3.16
CA SER A 12 9.33 -4.24 -2.33
C SER A 12 10.64 -4.34 -1.53
N ALA A 13 11.72 -3.73 -2.04
CA ALA A 13 13.03 -3.66 -1.39
C ALA A 13 13.05 -2.78 -0.11
N SER A 14 12.29 -1.68 -0.04
CA SER A 14 12.22 -0.81 1.14
C SER A 14 11.29 -1.34 2.24
N ALA A 15 10.44 -2.31 1.91
CA ALA A 15 9.60 -3.05 2.86
C ALA A 15 10.34 -4.17 3.60
N LYS A 16 11.50 -4.60 3.08
CA LYS A 16 12.27 -5.69 3.67
C LYS A 16 13.00 -5.20 4.93
N GLY A 17 12.34 -5.31 6.08
CA GLY A 17 12.97 -5.12 7.40
C GLY A 17 12.35 -4.03 8.27
N ASN A 18 11.52 -3.14 7.71
CA ASN A 18 10.71 -2.20 8.49
C ASN A 18 9.26 -2.63 8.43
N LEU A 19 8.60 -2.73 9.60
CA LEU A 19 7.18 -3.06 9.70
C LEU A 19 6.36 -1.91 9.12
N LEU A 20 6.22 -1.86 7.79
CA LEU A 20 5.42 -0.84 7.11
C LEU A 20 3.98 -1.00 7.59
N SER A 21 3.45 0.04 8.23
CA SER A 21 2.03 0.16 8.53
C SER A 21 1.43 1.14 7.53
N ILE A 22 0.79 0.61 6.49
CA ILE A 22 0.06 1.42 5.51
C ILE A 22 -1.31 1.71 6.12
N LYS A 23 -1.59 2.98 6.40
CA LYS A 23 -2.87 3.42 6.96
C LYS A 23 -3.68 4.10 5.88
N GLY A 24 -4.91 3.63 5.65
CA GLY A 24 -5.78 4.20 4.62
C GLY A 24 -7.19 3.65 4.67
N SER A 25 -8.08 4.21 3.85
CA SER A 25 -9.43 3.68 3.66
C SER A 25 -9.41 2.46 2.73
N LYS A 26 -10.39 1.56 2.88
CA LYS A 26 -10.54 0.40 1.97
C LYS A 26 -10.71 0.84 0.52
N ASP A 27 -11.45 1.92 0.28
CA ASP A 27 -11.64 2.47 -1.06
C ASP A 27 -10.31 2.93 -1.65
N TRP A 28 -9.49 3.64 -0.86
CA TRP A 28 -8.16 4.04 -1.28
C TRP A 28 -7.29 2.82 -1.63
N TRP A 29 -7.29 1.80 -0.76
CA TRP A 29 -6.55 0.55 -0.99
C TRP A 29 -6.96 -0.19 -2.27
N ALA A 30 -8.26 -0.15 -2.61
CA ALA A 30 -8.79 -0.70 -3.85
C ALA A 30 -8.41 0.14 -5.09
N THR A 31 -8.19 1.44 -4.92
CA THR A 31 -7.73 2.35 -5.99
C THR A 31 -6.21 2.38 -6.18
N VAL A 32 -5.43 1.77 -5.28
CA VAL A 32 -3.97 1.67 -5.42
C VAL A 32 -3.64 0.83 -6.66
N GLU A 33 -2.79 1.37 -7.53
CA GLU A 33 -2.24 0.63 -8.66
C GLU A 33 -1.10 -0.27 -8.18
N TRP A 34 -1.44 -1.54 -7.96
CA TRP A 34 -0.51 -2.59 -7.61
C TRP A 34 0.27 -3.06 -8.83
N GLU A 35 1.58 -3.24 -8.68
CA GLU A 35 2.42 -3.79 -9.76
C GLU A 35 1.98 -5.21 -10.16
N ASN A 36 1.58 -6.02 -9.19
CA ASN A 36 0.97 -7.33 -9.39
C ASN A 36 0.10 -7.70 -8.19
N GLU A 37 -0.80 -8.66 -8.35
CA GLU A 37 -1.62 -9.18 -7.24
C GLU A 37 -0.76 -9.71 -6.09
N ALA A 38 0.37 -10.35 -6.41
CA ALA A 38 1.32 -10.83 -5.40
C ALA A 38 1.89 -9.67 -4.55
N THR A 39 2.08 -8.49 -5.14
CA THR A 39 2.54 -7.30 -4.43
C THR A 39 1.45 -6.82 -3.47
N ARG A 40 0.18 -6.74 -3.93
CA ARG A 40 -0.95 -6.43 -3.04
C ARG A 40 -1.00 -7.37 -1.85
N ASP A 41 -0.84 -8.67 -2.09
CA ASP A 41 -0.92 -9.69 -1.04
C ASP A 41 0.23 -9.58 -0.03
N ALA A 42 1.44 -9.30 -0.50
CA ALA A 42 2.59 -9.06 0.37
C ALA A 42 2.40 -7.85 1.31
N PHE A 43 1.60 -6.86 0.91
CA PHE A 43 1.31 -5.66 1.70
C PHE A 43 -0.04 -5.72 2.46
N LEU A 44 -0.89 -6.74 2.25
CA LEU A 44 -2.10 -6.95 3.04
C LEU A 44 -1.86 -6.98 4.56
N PRO A 45 -0.87 -7.72 5.11
CA PRO A 45 -0.63 -7.72 6.55
C PRO A 45 -0.13 -6.37 7.07
N SER A 46 0.39 -5.52 6.20
CA SER A 46 0.83 -4.16 6.49
C SER A 46 -0.31 -3.13 6.43
N PHE A 47 -1.44 -3.46 5.81
CA PHE A 47 -2.57 -2.54 5.67
C PHE A 47 -3.40 -2.48 6.96
N LYS A 48 -3.54 -1.27 7.48
CA LYS A 48 -4.43 -0.94 8.58
C LYS A 48 -5.52 -0.02 8.07
N SER A 49 -6.74 -0.56 7.99
CA SER A 49 -7.92 0.22 7.67
C SER A 49 -8.12 1.27 8.77
N LEU A 50 -8.15 2.54 8.38
CA LEU A 50 -8.32 3.66 9.32
C LEU A 50 -9.77 3.87 9.77
N TYR A 51 -10.73 3.28 9.06
CA TYR A 51 -12.16 3.42 9.34
C TYR A 51 -12.84 2.07 9.07
N ALA A 52 -13.54 1.54 10.09
CA ALA A 52 -14.22 0.25 10.08
C ALA A 52 -15.53 0.30 9.28
#